data_AF-A0A352CQF0-F1
#
_entry.id   AF-A0A352CQF0-F1
#
_cell.length_a   1.000
_cell.length_b   1.000
_cell.length_c   1.000
_cell.angle_alpha   90.00
_cell.angle_beta   90.00
_cell.angle_gamma   90.00
#
_symmetry.space_group_name_H-M   'P 1'
#
loop_
_entity.id
_entity.type
_entity.pdbx_description
1 polymer ?
#
loop_
_entity_poly.entity_id
_entity_poly.type
_entity_poly.pdbx_seq_one_letter_code
_entity_poly.pdbx_strand_id
1 'polypeptide(L)'
;MESRNWKKIRIIESILFPAGWILILLAGADFPPPRGFYRLVILIILLDLVQQLYLRWLCKNLIMRRTFLLNELLFLAAGVVVAVLFVLCNGGFQKESGIWTGVIAAVSVVYGTAFWIIHRLLAGKIRKSDV
;
A
#
# COMPACT_ATOMS: atom_id res chain seq x y z
N MET A 1 25.33 -6.63 0.39
CA MET A 1 24.54 -7.80 0.78
C MET A 1 23.32 -7.32 1.56
N GLU A 2 22.10 -7.65 1.12
CA GLU A 2 20.85 -7.32 1.85
C GLU A 2 20.79 -8.19 3.11
N SER A 3 20.62 -7.57 4.29
CA SER A 3 20.61 -8.33 5.56
C SER A 3 19.44 -9.32 5.58
N ARG A 4 19.61 -10.46 6.28
CA ARG A 4 18.58 -11.49 6.40
C ARG A 4 17.26 -10.93 6.95
N ASN A 5 17.33 -9.90 7.80
CA ASN A 5 16.17 -9.23 8.40
C ASN A 5 15.37 -8.43 7.36
N TRP A 6 16.04 -7.76 6.42
CA TRP A 6 15.38 -7.01 5.35
C TRP A 6 14.61 -7.90 4.38
N LYS A 7 15.17 -9.07 4.04
CA LYS A 7 14.46 -10.06 3.21
C LYS A 7 13.17 -10.54 3.87
N LYS A 8 13.20 -10.80 5.18
CA LYS A 8 12.00 -11.22 5.94
C LYS A 8 10.92 -10.15 5.93
N ILE A 9 11.29 -8.89 6.21
CA ILE A 9 10.35 -7.76 6.22
C ILE A 9 9.64 -7.65 4.86
N ARG A 10 10.40 -7.73 3.76
CA ARG A 10 9.83 -7.66 2.41
C ARG A 10 8.84 -8.78 2.11
N ILE A 11 9.11 -10.01 2.55
CA ILE A 11 8.20 -11.14 2.34
C ILE A 11 6.90 -10.93 3.13
N ILE A 12 7.01 -10.49 4.39
CA ILE A 12 5.85 -10.19 5.22
C ILE A 12 4.98 -9.10 4.58
N GLU A 13 5.59 -8.00 4.14
CA GLU A 13 4.87 -6.92 3.45
C GLU A 13 4.20 -7.39 2.16
N SER A 14 4.88 -8.23 1.36
CA SER A 14 4.32 -8.77 0.11
C SER A 14 3.09 -9.66 0.30
N ILE A 15 2.84 -10.13 1.52
CA ILE A 15 1.67 -10.93 1.87
C ILE A 15 0.62 -10.02 2.50
N LEU A 16 1.00 -9.19 3.48
CA LEU A 16 0.09 -8.34 4.23
C LEU A 16 -0.53 -7.24 3.36
N PHE A 17 0.26 -6.61 2.48
CA PHE A 17 -0.23 -5.53 1.62
C PHE A 17 -1.35 -6.02 0.71
N PRO A 18 -1.16 -7.01 -0.18
CA PRO A 18 -2.23 -7.44 -1.08
C PRO A 18 -3.41 -8.05 -0.31
N ALA A 19 -3.17 -8.83 0.74
CA ALA A 19 -4.24 -9.42 1.53
C ALA A 19 -5.12 -8.35 2.21
N GLY A 20 -4.50 -7.35 2.85
CA GLY A 20 -5.22 -6.25 3.50
C GLY A 20 -6.04 -5.44 2.51
N TRP A 21 -5.46 -5.09 1.36
CA TRP A 21 -6.16 -4.35 0.30
C TRP A 21 -7.33 -5.13 -0.29
N ILE A 22 -7.17 -6.42 -0.56
CA ILE A 22 -8.25 -7.25 -1.07
C ILE A 22 -9.40 -7.33 -0.06
N LEU A 23 -9.12 -7.46 1.24
CA LEU A 23 -10.15 -7.48 2.28
C LEU A 23 -10.92 -6.16 2.36
N ILE A 24 -10.24 -5.01 2.30
CA ILE A 24 -10.88 -3.69 2.30
C ILE A 24 -11.76 -3.51 1.07
N LEU A 25 -11.26 -3.88 -0.11
CA LEU A 25 -12.02 -3.76 -1.35
C LEU A 25 -13.21 -4.73 -1.42
N LEU A 26 -13.07 -5.94 -0.86
CA LEU A 26 -14.18 -6.88 -0.73
C LEU A 26 -15.25 -6.34 0.23
N ALA A 27 -14.87 -5.69 1.33
CA ALA A 27 -15.82 -5.09 2.27
C ALA A 27 -16.66 -3.97 1.64
N GLY A 28 -16.16 -3.33 0.58
CA GLY A 28 -16.89 -2.31 -0.16
C GLY A 28 -17.53 -2.75 -1.46
N ALA A 29 -17.26 -3.95 -1.94
CA ALA A 29 -17.83 -4.47 -3.17
C ALA A 29 -19.22 -5.07 -2.92
N ASP A 30 -20.11 -4.92 -3.91
CA ASP A 30 -21.36 -5.68 -3.95
C ASP A 30 -21.08 -7.19 -3.98
N PHE A 31 -21.89 -7.98 -3.28
CA PHE A 31 -21.78 -9.44 -3.28
C PHE A 31 -22.87 -10.10 -4.14
N PRO A 32 -22.50 -10.98 -5.09
CA PRO A 32 -21.15 -11.42 -5.44
C PRO A 32 -20.32 -10.33 -6.17
N PRO A 33 -18.99 -10.29 -6.01
CA PRO A 33 -18.14 -9.26 -6.60
C PRO A 33 -18.37 -9.12 -8.10
N PRO A 34 -18.47 -7.88 -8.62
CA PRO A 34 -18.71 -7.66 -10.05
C PRO A 34 -17.57 -8.26 -10.86
N ARG A 35 -17.86 -8.65 -12.11
CA ARG A 35 -16.84 -9.23 -13.00
C ARG A 35 -15.62 -8.32 -13.16
N GLY A 36 -15.73 -7.00 -12.99
CA GLY A 36 -14.60 -6.07 -13.03
C GLY A 36 -13.60 -6.22 -11.87
N PHE A 37 -13.97 -6.88 -10.77
CA PHE A 37 -13.18 -6.95 -9.54
C PHE A 37 -11.79 -7.61 -9.72
N TYR A 38 -11.64 -8.56 -10.65
CA TYR A 38 -10.32 -9.14 -10.94
C TYR A 38 -9.30 -8.08 -11.40
N ARG A 39 -9.76 -6.98 -12.03
CA ARG A 39 -8.88 -5.87 -12.46
C ARG A 39 -8.30 -5.14 -11.25
N LEU A 40 -9.08 -4.99 -10.18
CA LEU A 40 -8.59 -4.46 -8.91
C LEU A 40 -7.54 -5.41 -8.30
N VAL A 41 -7.80 -6.72 -8.29
CA VAL A 41 -6.83 -7.70 -7.78
C VAL A 41 -5.50 -7.62 -8.55
N ILE A 42 -5.55 -7.54 -9.89
CA ILE A 42 -4.34 -7.37 -10.73
C ILE A 42 -3.64 -6.04 -10.39
N LEU A 43 -4.39 -4.94 -10.23
CA LEU A 43 -3.81 -3.64 -9.85
C LEU A 43 -3.10 -3.73 -8.50
N ILE A 44 -3.72 -4.36 -7.49
CA ILE A 44 -3.10 -4.53 -6.17
C ILE A 44 -1.81 -5.34 -6.25
N ILE A 45 -1.76 -6.40 -7.06
CA ILE A 45 -0.53 -7.17 -7.29
C ILE A 45 0.55 -6.31 -7.95
N LEU A 46 0.20 -5.49 -8.94
CA LEU A 46 1.15 -4.57 -9.58
C LEU A 46 1.66 -3.51 -8.60
N LEU A 47 0.77 -2.96 -7.76
CA LEU A 47 1.14 -2.02 -6.71
C LEU A 47 2.04 -2.67 -5.65
N ASP A 48 1.84 -3.95 -5.31
CA ASP A 48 2.76 -4.68 -4.43
C ASP A 48 4.17 -4.75 -5.02
N LEU A 49 4.29 -5.06 -6.31
CA LEU A 49 5.60 -5.10 -6.99
C LEU A 49 6.29 -3.71 -6.96
N VAL A 50 5.52 -2.65 -7.21
CA VAL A 50 6.02 -1.27 -7.13
C VAL A 50 6.43 -0.94 -5.69
N GLN A 51 5.61 -1.29 -4.70
CA GLN A 51 5.90 -1.11 -3.28
C GLN A 51 7.16 -1.86 -2.87
N GLN A 52 7.40 -3.07 -3.38
CA GLN A 52 8.62 -3.82 -3.08
C GLN A 52 9.88 -3.15 -3.65
N LEU A 53 9.80 -2.61 -4.87
CA LEU A 53 10.90 -1.85 -5.46
C LEU A 53 11.15 -0.55 -4.67
N TYR A 54 10.07 0.15 -4.34
CA TYR A 54 10.12 1.35 -3.51
C TYR A 54 10.73 1.06 -2.14
N LEU A 55 10.34 -0.04 -1.48
CA LEU A 55 10.87 -0.42 -0.18
C LEU A 55 12.38 -0.65 -0.22
N ARG A 56 12.93 -1.25 -1.28
CA ARG A 56 14.40 -1.37 -1.44
C ARG A 56 15.09 -0.01 -1.52
N TRP A 57 14.50 0.92 -2.26
CA TRP A 57 15.01 2.29 -2.36
C TRP A 57 14.87 3.04 -1.04
N LEU A 58 13.72 2.90 -0.39
CA LEU A 58 13.37 3.53 0.87
C LEU A 58 14.33 3.08 1.98
N CYS A 59 14.64 1.77 2.07
CA CYS A 59 15.62 1.24 3.02
C CYS A 59 17.00 1.90 2.90
N LYS A 60 17.46 2.20 1.68
CA LYS A 60 18.77 2.84 1.45
C LYS A 60 18.77 4.31 1.82
N ASN A 61 17.61 4.97 1.73
CA ASN A 61 17.48 6.42 1.87
C ASN A 61 16.75 6.87 3.15
N LEU A 62 16.35 5.92 4.00
CA LEU A 62 15.49 6.14 5.17
C LEU A 62 16.09 7.09 6.22
N ILE A 63 17.40 7.29 6.19
CA ILE A 63 18.13 8.19 7.09
C ILE A 63 17.87 9.67 6.71
N MET A 64 17.48 9.97 5.47
CA MET A 64 17.12 11.34 5.05
C MET A 64 15.66 11.68 5.40
N ARG A 65 15.46 12.84 6.07
CA ARG A 65 14.14 13.35 6.50
C ARG A 65 13.12 13.55 5.36
N ARG A 66 13.57 13.72 4.10
CA ARG A 66 12.70 13.96 2.93
C ARG A 66 11.88 12.75 2.48
N THR A 67 12.14 11.56 3.01
CA THR A 67 11.45 10.32 2.57
C THR A 67 10.00 10.22 3.01
N PHE A 68 9.58 10.94 4.05
CA PHE A 68 8.19 10.91 4.54
C PHE A 68 7.21 11.50 3.51
N LEU A 69 7.48 12.71 3.00
CA LEU A 69 6.60 13.35 2.03
C LEU A 69 6.51 12.56 0.71
N LEU A 70 7.63 12.03 0.22
CA LEU A 70 7.63 11.18 -0.97
C LEU A 70 6.81 9.91 -0.77
N ASN A 71 6.89 9.31 0.43
CA ASN A 71 6.08 8.16 0.80
C ASN A 71 4.58 8.48 0.78
N GLU A 72 4.17 9.54 1.47
CA GLU A 72 2.77 9.96 1.52
C GLU A 72 2.21 10.27 0.13
N LEU A 73 2.97 10.97 -0.72
CA LEU A 73 2.56 11.24 -2.09
C LEU A 73 2.39 9.96 -2.92
N LEU A 74 3.27 8.98 -2.74
CA LEU A 74 3.19 7.71 -3.45
C LEU A 74 1.97 6.90 -3.01
N PHE A 75 1.72 6.81 -1.71
CA PHE A 75 0.55 6.11 -1.17
C PHE A 75 -0.77 6.82 -1.50
N LEU A 76 -0.80 8.15 -1.47
CA LEU A 76 -1.96 8.92 -1.91
C LEU A 76 -2.23 8.69 -3.40
N ALA A 77 -1.21 8.75 -4.25
CA ALA A 77 -1.36 8.50 -5.69
C ALA A 77 -1.86 7.07 -5.97
N ALA A 78 -1.28 6.07 -5.29
CA ALA A 78 -1.75 4.68 -5.39
C ALA A 78 -3.22 4.56 -4.94
N GLY A 79 -3.57 5.19 -3.82
CA GLY A 79 -4.94 5.24 -3.30
C GLY A 79 -5.93 5.85 -4.27
N VAL A 80 -5.58 6.97 -4.92
CA VAL A 80 -6.41 7.60 -5.94
C VAL A 80 -6.61 6.67 -7.14
N VAL A 81 -5.55 6.01 -7.62
CA VAL A 81 -5.66 5.06 -8.73
C VAL A 81 -6.58 3.88 -8.37
N VAL A 82 -6.44 3.33 -7.16
CA VAL A 82 -7.31 2.24 -6.65
C VAL A 82 -8.76 2.73 -6.55
N ALA A 83 -8.99 3.92 -6.00
CA ALA A 83 -10.33 4.48 -5.84
C ALA A 83 -11.01 4.73 -7.20
N VAL A 84 -10.29 5.28 -8.17
CA VAL A 84 -10.82 5.48 -9.54
C VAL A 84 -11.20 4.13 -10.15
N LEU A 85 -10.34 3.13 -10.07
CA LEU A 85 -10.64 1.81 -10.62
C LEU A 85 -11.82 1.14 -9.88
N PHE A 86 -11.93 1.36 -8.58
CA PHE A 86 -13.04 0.86 -7.76
C PHE A 86 -14.38 1.47 -8.19
N VAL A 87 -14.44 2.78 -8.40
CA VAL A 87 -15.64 3.47 -8.91
C VAL A 87 -16.00 2.94 -10.31
N LEU A 88 -15.02 2.76 -11.19
CA LEU A 88 -15.25 2.20 -12.53
C LEU A 88 -15.76 0.75 -12.48
N CYS A 89 -15.32 -0.05 -11.51
CA CYS A 89 -15.79 -1.43 -11.34
C CYS A 89 -17.24 -1.51 -10.84
N ASN A 90 -17.70 -0.50 -10.09
CA ASN A 90 -19.06 -0.43 -9.54
C ASN A 90 -20.03 0.38 -10.44
N GLY A 91 -19.72 0.54 -11.73
CA GLY A 91 -20.63 1.17 -12.69
C GLY A 91 -20.65 2.70 -12.65
N GLY A 92 -19.64 3.34 -12.06
CA GLY A 92 -19.48 4.80 -12.05
C GLY A 92 -19.75 5.45 -10.70
N PHE A 93 -19.71 6.80 -10.68
CA PHE A 93 -19.78 7.56 -9.44
C PHE A 93 -21.21 7.67 -8.92
N GLN A 94 -21.49 6.92 -7.85
CA GLN A 94 -22.71 6.96 -7.06
C GLN A 94 -22.41 7.39 -5.62
N LYS A 95 -23.44 7.76 -4.84
CA LYS A 95 -23.30 8.23 -3.45
C LYS A 95 -22.47 7.27 -2.59
N GLU A 96 -22.71 5.97 -2.70
CA GLU A 96 -22.00 4.93 -1.95
C GLU A 96 -20.54 4.77 -2.40
N SER A 97 -20.30 4.82 -3.72
CA SER A 97 -18.94 4.80 -4.26
C SER A 97 -18.11 6.03 -3.87
N GLY A 98 -18.76 7.17 -3.64
CA GLY A 98 -18.12 8.39 -3.14
C GLY A 98 -17.63 8.25 -1.70
N ILE A 99 -18.42 7.60 -0.84
CA ILE A 99 -18.01 7.26 0.53
C ILE A 99 -16.80 6.32 0.49
N TRP A 100 -16.87 5.26 -0.32
CA TRP A 100 -15.78 4.30 -0.47
C TRP A 100 -14.51 4.91 -1.05
N THR A 101 -14.63 5.88 -1.96
CA THR A 101 -13.48 6.66 -2.47
C THR A 101 -12.77 7.38 -1.33
N GLY A 102 -13.54 8.02 -0.43
CA GLY A 102 -12.99 8.66 0.77
C GLY A 102 -12.31 7.66 1.71
N VAL A 103 -12.93 6.49 1.94
CA VAL A 103 -12.36 5.42 2.76
C VAL A 103 -11.05 4.90 2.16
N ILE A 104 -11.01 4.60 0.86
CA ILE A 104 -9.81 4.13 0.16
C ILE A 104 -8.69 5.16 0.26
N ALA A 105 -8.98 6.43 0.01
CA ALA A 105 -7.98 7.50 0.12
C ALA A 105 -7.45 7.64 1.56
N ALA A 106 -8.35 7.65 2.56
CA ALA A 106 -7.97 7.75 3.96
C ALA A 106 -7.11 6.56 4.41
N VAL A 107 -7.52 5.33 4.08
CA VAL A 107 -6.76 4.12 4.41
C VAL A 107 -5.41 4.10 3.71
N SER A 108 -5.31 4.61 2.47
CA SER A 108 -4.05 4.70 1.75
C SER A 108 -3.03 5.58 2.48
N VAL A 109 -3.47 6.77 2.92
CA VAL A 109 -2.63 7.71 3.67
C VAL A 109 -2.24 7.13 5.02
N VAL A 110 -3.21 6.58 5.77
CA VAL A 110 -2.95 5.95 7.08
C VAL A 110 -1.96 4.79 6.95
N TYR A 111 -2.15 3.93 5.94
CA TYR A 111 -1.23 2.83 5.66
C TYR A 111 0.15 3.36 5.26
N GLY A 112 0.24 4.38 4.41
CA GLY A 112 1.50 5.03 4.05
C GLY A 112 2.25 5.56 5.26
N THR A 113 1.56 6.25 6.17
CA THR A 113 2.16 6.77 7.40
C THR A 113 2.66 5.64 8.30
N ALA A 114 1.83 4.61 8.52
CA ALA A 114 2.21 3.45 9.33
C ALA A 114 3.41 2.72 8.71
N PHE A 115 3.38 2.50 7.40
CA PHE A 115 4.44 1.88 6.63
C PHE A 115 5.77 2.61 6.83
N TRP A 116 5.79 3.94 6.71
CA TRP A 116 7.01 4.71 6.91
C TRP A 116 7.52 4.63 8.36
N ILE A 117 6.64 4.80 9.35
CA ILE A 117 7.03 4.75 10.77
C ILE A 117 7.60 3.38 11.13
N ILE A 118 6.91 2.30 10.79
CA ILE A 118 7.33 0.92 11.10
C ILE A 118 8.69 0.63 10.47
N HIS A 119 8.85 0.95 9.18
CA HIS A 119 10.12 0.71 8.49
C HIS A 119 11.25 1.57 9.04
N ARG A 120 10.96 2.80 9.48
CA ARG A 120 11.95 3.66 10.14
C ARG A 120 12.42 3.11 11.48
N LEU A 121 11.49 2.62 12.29
CA LEU A 121 11.81 1.98 13.57
C LEU A 121 12.62 0.69 13.36
N LEU A 122 12.22 -0.14 12.39
CA LEU A 122 12.93 -1.37 12.04
C LEU A 122 14.35 -1.07 11.54
N ALA A 123 14.53 -0.07 10.67
CA ALA A 123 15.86 0.32 10.21
C ALA A 123 16.76 0.80 11.36
N GLY A 124 16.20 1.59 12.28
CA GLY A 124 16.93 2.04 13.48
C GLY A 124 17.35 0.88 14.36
N LYS A 125 16.50 -0.13 14.53
CA LYS A 125 16.79 -1.33 15.33
C LYS A 125 17.85 -2.22 14.67
N ILE A 126 17.75 -2.45 13.36
CA ILE A 126 18.72 -3.28 12.60
C ILE A 126 20.10 -2.62 12.59
N ARG A 127 20.17 -1.29 12.41
CA ARG A 127 21.45 -0.57 12.45
C ARG A 127 22.14 -0.68 13.82
N LYS A 128 21.38 -0.66 14.92
CA LYS A 128 21.93 -0.82 16.28
C LYS A 128 22.43 -2.24 16.58
N SER A 129 21.96 -3.26 15.86
CA SER A 129 22.43 -4.65 16.06
C SER A 129 23.67 -5.01 15.23
N ASP A 130 23.98 -4.21 14.20
CA ASP A 130 25.13 -4.40 13.32
C ASP A 130 26.36 -3.57 13.76
N VAL A 131 26.23 -2.79 14.85
CA VAL A 131 27.29 -2.00 15.51
C VAL A 131 27.57 -2.63 16.87
#